data_AF-A0A974AGU2-F1
#
_entry.id   AF-A0A974AGU2-F1
#
_cell.length_a   1.000
_cell.length_b   1.000
_cell.length_c   1.000
_cell.angle_alpha   90.00
_cell.angle_beta   90.00
_cell.angle_gamma   90.00
#
_symmetry.space_group_name_H-M   'P 1'
#
loop_
_entity.id
_entity.type
_entity.pdbx_description
1 polymer ?
#
loop_
_entity_poly.entity_id
_entity_poly.type
_entity_poly.pdbx_seq_one_letter_code
_entity_poly.pdbx_strand_id
1 'polypeptide(L)'
;MIGDVSNLIAALNTSGFFWFVDASLAAPDPSLGSDGQYALQPTTGKMWFHSAGAWSYLGIYRGFSFRGVYDNAATYSVGDVQTTAGTSYVWINPAPGSGHPAPDATYWQVLASKGDKGDTGAVPWSSATAWATGTNYVAAPPASIVVHPINKNLYQCIVPHLSGNFATDLAAGKWLLLAQSATEATSATALAIGSPGTKVFSAVTGFAYQNGVRLRASSNASPTNWMEGVCLYDSVAQIITMTVDKANGVGTFGDWNFNRVGQLGAGDLTSSLNLAELTNKPAAVVNLGIPGLLRGYQSGLKISAPGGVANFTLTAGVVADRNATDMITLAAALNKTSGAWAAGNGLGCLDTGAMTVGFYHVFVIRNPTGSGSVDAVISRSATAPTLPGGYALFRRRGVVYWNGTVFSQLLVRGNEFIWPGVSIDVNVTNLGTALTTYSLASIPTGIQVQAILTVIGWSATQNVQWWVHDVAMVDTAPNFSNGATATEVTNAAMGNFSEIRVWTDTNANVAARASAASTVLRIATRGWFDPLEV
;
A
#
# COMPACT_ATOMS: atom_id res chain seq x y z
N MET A 1 46.53 -68.74 -0.49
CA MET A 1 47.57 -68.71 0.57
C MET A 1 48.80 -67.85 0.26
N ILE A 2 49.03 -67.34 -0.98
CA ILE A 2 50.19 -66.45 -1.27
C ILE A 2 49.84 -64.95 -1.26
N GLY A 3 48.56 -64.57 -1.47
CA GLY A 3 48.12 -63.17 -1.39
C GLY A 3 48.11 -62.58 0.03
N ASP A 4 47.73 -63.36 1.04
CA ASP A 4 47.71 -62.90 2.44
C ASP A 4 49.10 -62.73 3.04
N VAL A 5 50.05 -63.59 2.69
CA VAL A 5 51.41 -63.54 3.25
C VAL A 5 52.17 -62.33 2.71
N SER A 6 52.00 -61.98 1.43
CA SER A 6 52.64 -60.79 0.85
C SER A 6 52.08 -59.49 1.45
N ASN A 7 50.77 -59.42 1.74
CA ASN A 7 50.17 -58.27 2.40
C ASN A 7 50.61 -58.17 3.88
N LEU A 8 50.72 -59.30 4.57
CA LEU A 8 51.24 -59.35 5.95
C LEU A 8 52.70 -58.89 6.01
N ILE A 9 53.55 -59.36 5.08
CA ILE A 9 54.96 -58.96 4.99
C ILE A 9 55.09 -57.48 4.64
N ALA A 10 54.27 -56.96 3.71
CA ALA A 10 54.26 -55.54 3.38
C ALA A 10 53.85 -54.67 4.58
N ALA A 11 52.85 -55.09 5.36
CA ALA A 11 52.43 -54.39 6.56
C ALA A 11 53.52 -54.37 7.65
N LEU A 12 54.18 -55.50 7.90
CA LEU A 12 55.26 -55.62 8.88
C LEU A 12 56.48 -54.76 8.49
N ASN A 13 56.78 -54.62 7.20
CA ASN A 13 57.90 -53.83 6.70
C ASN A 13 57.62 -52.31 6.63
N THR A 14 56.36 -51.88 6.61
CA THR A 14 56.02 -50.45 6.46
C THR A 14 55.99 -49.71 7.80
N SER A 15 55.43 -50.32 8.84
CA SER A 15 55.17 -49.66 10.13
C SER A 15 55.96 -50.26 11.30
N GLY A 16 56.64 -51.38 11.08
CA GLY A 16 57.13 -52.24 12.15
C GLY A 16 56.00 -52.93 12.92
N PHE A 17 56.36 -53.69 13.95
CA PHE A 17 55.41 -54.30 14.89
C PHE A 17 55.90 -54.12 16.33
N PHE A 18 54.97 -54.16 17.28
CA PHE A 18 55.28 -54.17 18.70
C PHE A 18 55.65 -55.57 19.17
N TRP A 19 56.73 -55.68 19.95
CA TRP A 19 57.02 -56.88 20.72
C TRP A 19 56.15 -56.92 21.98
N PHE A 20 55.32 -57.94 22.11
CA PHE A 20 54.54 -58.14 23.33
C PHE A 20 55.37 -58.89 24.37
N VAL A 21 55.63 -58.24 25.50
CA VAL A 21 56.36 -58.82 26.63
C VAL A 21 55.36 -59.53 27.55
N ASP A 22 55.65 -60.78 27.88
CA ASP A 22 54.81 -61.56 28.80
C ASP A 22 54.76 -60.91 30.20
N ALA A 23 53.65 -61.08 30.90
CA ALA A 23 53.43 -60.51 32.22
C ALA A 23 54.42 -61.00 33.29
N SER A 24 55.02 -62.19 33.11
CA SER A 24 56.01 -62.76 34.03
C SER A 24 57.43 -62.23 33.85
N LEU A 25 57.71 -61.53 32.74
CA LEU A 25 59.03 -60.98 32.44
C LEU A 25 59.14 -59.52 32.91
N ALA A 26 60.29 -59.17 33.49
CA ALA A 26 60.53 -57.80 33.97
C ALA A 26 60.94 -56.82 32.85
N ALA A 27 61.44 -57.33 31.73
CA ALA A 27 61.87 -56.61 30.53
C ALA A 27 61.77 -57.53 29.30
N PRO A 28 61.75 -56.97 28.07
CA PRO A 28 61.81 -57.77 26.85
C PRO A 28 63.15 -58.53 26.73
N ASP A 29 63.13 -59.70 26.08
CA ASP A 29 64.35 -60.47 25.79
C ASP A 29 65.30 -59.65 24.89
N PRO A 30 66.55 -59.39 25.29
CA PRO A 30 67.50 -58.61 24.50
C PRO A 30 67.86 -59.21 23.14
N SER A 31 67.69 -60.51 22.95
CA SER A 31 67.97 -61.19 21.67
C SER A 31 66.83 -61.07 20.66
N LEU A 32 65.68 -60.56 21.10
CA LEU A 32 64.48 -60.41 20.28
C LEU A 32 64.26 -58.94 19.92
N GLY A 33 64.07 -58.67 18.63
CA GLY A 33 63.79 -57.35 18.09
C GLY A 33 64.92 -56.76 17.25
N SER A 34 64.64 -55.63 16.61
CA SER A 34 65.58 -54.86 15.80
C SER A 34 65.53 -53.39 16.20
N ASP A 35 66.64 -52.68 16.02
CA ASP A 35 66.72 -51.25 16.31
C ASP A 35 65.61 -50.46 15.61
N GLY A 36 64.94 -49.58 16.36
CA GLY A 36 63.77 -48.84 15.89
C GLY A 36 62.43 -49.45 16.29
N GLN A 37 62.40 -50.66 16.85
CA GLN A 37 61.16 -51.30 17.30
C GLN A 37 60.78 -50.92 18.74
N TYR A 38 59.50 -51.11 19.06
CA TYR A 38 58.95 -50.91 20.39
C TYR A 38 58.49 -52.24 20.99
N ALA A 39 58.61 -52.37 22.31
CA ALA A 39 58.01 -53.47 23.06
C ALA A 39 56.98 -52.92 24.05
N LEU A 40 55.87 -53.62 24.23
CA LEU A 40 54.82 -53.28 25.18
C LEU A 40 54.53 -54.49 26.06
N GLN A 41 54.45 -54.28 27.37
CA GLN A 41 53.90 -55.26 28.30
C GLN A 41 52.44 -54.87 28.60
N PRO A 42 51.44 -55.54 28.00
CA PRO A 42 50.04 -55.08 28.08
C PRO A 42 49.50 -54.99 29.51
N THR A 43 49.95 -55.86 30.40
CA THR A 43 49.47 -55.92 31.79
C THR A 43 49.90 -54.72 32.64
N THR A 44 51.09 -54.17 32.38
CA THR A 44 51.63 -53.05 33.16
C THR A 44 51.68 -51.74 32.38
N GLY A 45 51.43 -51.78 31.07
CA GLY A 45 51.59 -50.64 30.17
C GLY A 45 53.04 -50.18 29.99
N LYS A 46 54.01 -50.95 30.50
CA LYS A 46 55.43 -50.65 30.32
C LYS A 46 55.80 -50.74 28.85
N MET A 47 56.51 -49.72 28.36
CA MET A 47 56.97 -49.66 26.98
C MET A 47 58.48 -49.51 26.93
N TRP A 48 59.10 -50.14 25.94
CA TRP A 48 60.53 -50.07 25.67
C TRP A 48 60.77 -49.74 24.20
N PHE A 49 61.95 -49.17 23.91
CA PHE A 49 62.43 -48.90 22.56
C PHE A 49 63.78 -49.58 22.34
N HIS A 50 63.92 -50.31 21.24
CA HIS A 50 65.16 -50.99 20.89
C HIS A 50 66.09 -50.04 20.14
N SER A 51 67.31 -49.87 20.65
CA SER A 51 68.34 -49.04 20.03
C SER A 51 69.72 -49.58 20.37
N ALA A 52 70.63 -49.58 19.39
CA ALA A 52 72.00 -50.06 19.52
C ALA A 52 72.09 -51.49 20.08
N GLY A 53 71.17 -52.37 19.71
CA GLY A 53 71.17 -53.77 20.14
C GLY A 53 70.58 -54.03 21.54
N ALA A 54 69.90 -53.06 22.17
CA ALA A 54 69.30 -53.23 23.48
C ALA A 54 67.95 -52.52 23.66
N TRP A 55 67.09 -53.09 24.50
CA TRP A 55 65.81 -52.49 24.91
C TRP A 55 66.00 -51.43 26.01
N SER A 56 65.66 -50.18 25.70
CA SER A 56 65.63 -49.06 26.63
C SER A 56 64.21 -48.81 27.15
N TYR A 57 64.03 -48.73 28.46
CA TYR A 57 62.70 -48.48 29.06
C TYR A 57 62.25 -47.03 28.85
N LEU A 58 61.05 -46.84 28.31
CA LEU A 58 60.48 -45.52 28.02
C LEU A 58 59.47 -45.04 29.07
N GLY A 59 58.90 -45.94 29.87
CA GLY A 59 57.90 -45.60 30.88
C GLY A 59 56.64 -46.45 30.80
N ILE A 60 55.64 -46.08 31.59
CA ILE A 60 54.30 -46.68 31.59
C ILE A 60 53.37 -45.81 30.76
N TYR A 61 52.90 -46.33 29.62
CA TYR A 61 51.92 -45.67 28.77
C TYR A 61 50.54 -46.27 29.04
N ARG A 62 49.76 -45.58 29.87
CA ARG A 62 48.34 -45.88 30.14
C ARG A 62 47.54 -44.58 30.07
N GLY A 63 46.30 -44.64 29.56
CA GLY A 63 45.42 -43.47 29.48
C GLY A 63 45.00 -42.96 30.86
N PHE A 64 44.63 -41.68 30.96
CA PHE A 64 44.07 -41.12 32.20
C PHE A 64 42.68 -41.72 32.48
N SER A 65 42.47 -42.18 33.70
CA SER A 65 41.21 -42.77 34.17
C SER A 65 40.55 -41.82 35.17
N PHE A 66 39.47 -41.14 34.77
CA PHE A 66 38.80 -40.14 35.61
C PHE A 66 37.90 -40.82 36.67
N ARG A 67 38.34 -40.79 37.93
CA ARG A 67 37.66 -41.40 39.09
C ARG A 67 36.67 -40.47 39.78
N GLY A 68 36.63 -39.19 39.42
CA GLY A 68 35.78 -38.20 40.07
C GLY A 68 36.40 -37.68 41.38
N VAL A 69 35.58 -37.39 42.38
CA VAL A 69 36.05 -36.86 43.68
C VAL A 69 36.91 -37.90 44.41
N TYR A 70 37.93 -37.47 45.17
CA TYR A 70 38.75 -38.37 45.99
C TYR A 70 37.90 -39.24 46.93
N ASP A 71 38.19 -40.56 46.94
CA ASP A 71 37.62 -41.55 47.85
C ASP A 71 38.75 -42.25 48.61
N ASN A 72 38.72 -42.16 49.94
CA ASN A 72 39.75 -42.71 50.81
C ASN A 72 39.84 -44.24 50.77
N ALA A 73 38.73 -44.93 50.45
CA ALA A 73 38.68 -46.38 50.37
C ALA A 73 39.07 -46.93 48.99
N ALA A 74 39.10 -46.07 47.96
CA ALA A 74 39.43 -46.47 46.60
C ALA A 74 40.94 -46.74 46.46
N THR A 75 41.29 -47.84 45.81
CA THR A 75 42.67 -48.07 45.35
C THR A 75 42.88 -47.34 44.03
N TYR A 76 43.89 -46.48 44.01
CA TYR A 76 44.32 -45.71 42.83
C TYR A 76 45.59 -46.32 42.25
N SER A 77 45.67 -46.33 40.92
CA SER A 77 46.84 -46.80 40.17
C SER A 77 47.38 -45.71 39.26
N VAL A 78 48.62 -45.85 38.79
CA VAL A 78 49.26 -44.87 37.87
C VAL A 78 48.32 -44.50 36.72
N GLY A 79 48.00 -43.21 36.61
CA GLY A 79 47.10 -42.66 35.60
C GLY A 79 45.66 -42.39 36.06
N ASP A 80 45.24 -42.84 37.25
CA ASP A 80 43.94 -42.45 37.80
C ASP A 80 43.91 -40.97 38.17
N VAL A 81 42.83 -40.28 37.82
CA VAL A 81 42.63 -38.85 38.06
C VAL A 81 41.49 -38.65 39.04
N GLN A 82 41.74 -37.91 40.12
CA GLN A 82 40.71 -37.50 41.08
C GLN A 82 40.61 -35.98 41.18
N THR A 83 39.48 -35.47 41.67
CA THR A 83 39.26 -34.06 41.97
C THR A 83 39.17 -33.79 43.47
N THR A 84 39.93 -32.80 43.95
CA THR A 84 39.91 -32.32 45.33
C THR A 84 39.86 -30.79 45.31
N ALA A 85 38.89 -30.20 46.00
CA ALA A 85 38.68 -28.74 46.07
C ALA A 85 38.65 -28.03 44.69
N GLY A 86 38.10 -28.69 43.67
CA GLY A 86 37.99 -28.17 42.30
C GLY A 86 39.27 -28.28 41.45
N THR A 87 40.36 -28.80 42.00
CA THR A 87 41.62 -29.09 41.28
C THR A 87 41.69 -30.57 40.96
N SER A 88 42.12 -30.91 39.74
CA SER A 88 42.31 -32.29 39.29
C SER A 88 43.75 -32.75 39.55
N TYR A 89 43.93 -33.95 40.08
CA TYR A 89 45.21 -34.58 40.39
C TYR A 89 45.29 -35.98 39.77
N VAL A 90 46.46 -36.38 39.28
CA VAL A 90 46.74 -37.70 38.72
C VAL A 90 47.64 -38.53 39.64
N TRP A 91 47.32 -39.81 39.83
CA TRP A 91 48.12 -40.75 40.61
C TRP A 91 49.40 -41.11 39.86
N ILE A 92 50.55 -40.96 40.51
CA ILE A 92 51.88 -41.16 39.92
C ILE A 92 52.69 -42.28 40.59
N ASN A 93 52.28 -42.79 41.75
CA ASN A 93 53.03 -43.84 42.44
C ASN A 93 52.94 -45.17 41.68
N PRO A 94 54.07 -45.83 41.34
CA PRO A 94 54.08 -47.12 40.64
C PRO A 94 53.26 -48.23 41.31
N ALA A 95 53.19 -48.21 42.64
CA ALA A 95 52.40 -49.16 43.43
C ALA A 95 50.96 -48.65 43.58
N PRO A 96 49.93 -49.46 43.27
CA PRO A 96 48.56 -49.13 43.59
C PRO A 96 48.34 -49.00 45.10
N GLY A 97 47.54 -48.03 45.54
CA GLY A 97 47.30 -47.78 46.96
C GLY A 97 46.01 -47.01 47.23
N SER A 98 45.53 -47.07 48.48
CA SER A 98 44.37 -46.34 48.99
C SER A 98 44.76 -45.49 50.20
N GLY A 99 43.96 -44.49 50.56
CA GLY A 99 44.16 -43.74 51.81
C GLY A 99 45.14 -42.55 51.75
N HIS A 100 45.56 -42.14 50.55
CA HIS A 100 46.46 -41.01 50.35
C HIS A 100 45.69 -39.83 49.73
N PRO A 101 45.28 -38.79 50.48
CA PRO A 101 44.59 -37.63 49.92
C PRO A 101 45.55 -36.66 49.23
N ALA A 102 45.14 -36.02 48.14
CA ALA A 102 45.90 -34.90 47.57
C ALA A 102 45.74 -33.63 48.42
N PRO A 103 46.75 -32.75 48.50
CA PRO A 103 48.03 -32.79 47.77
C PRO A 103 49.12 -33.56 48.53
N ASP A 104 49.52 -34.72 48.00
CA ASP A 104 50.73 -35.43 48.42
C ASP A 104 51.54 -35.75 47.15
N ALA A 105 52.66 -35.06 46.97
CA ALA A 105 53.49 -35.17 45.77
C ALA A 105 54.15 -36.55 45.57
N THR A 106 54.07 -37.44 46.56
CA THR A 106 54.55 -38.83 46.44
C THR A 106 53.56 -39.69 45.65
N TYR A 107 52.26 -39.40 45.77
CA TYR A 107 51.18 -40.19 45.19
C TYR A 107 50.44 -39.44 44.09
N TRP A 108 50.36 -38.10 44.16
CA TRP A 108 49.53 -37.25 43.32
C TRP A 108 50.31 -36.10 42.69
N GLN A 109 50.10 -35.88 41.39
CA GLN A 109 50.57 -34.70 40.67
C GLN A 109 49.38 -33.85 40.22
N VAL A 110 49.49 -32.52 40.30
CA VAL A 110 48.45 -31.61 39.79
C VAL A 110 48.34 -31.79 38.27
N LEU A 111 47.12 -32.07 37.80
CA LEU A 111 46.78 -32.15 36.38
C LEU A 111 46.21 -30.82 35.88
N ALA A 112 45.29 -30.21 36.65
CA ALA A 112 44.70 -28.91 36.34
C ALA A 112 44.18 -28.21 37.59
N SER A 113 44.67 -27.00 37.86
CA SER A 113 44.17 -26.13 38.94
C SER A 113 42.80 -25.53 38.62
N LYS A 114 41.98 -25.28 39.63
CA LYS A 114 40.76 -24.48 39.46
C LYS A 114 41.11 -23.05 39.00
N GLY A 115 40.30 -22.46 38.13
CA GLY A 115 40.38 -21.04 37.79
C GLY A 115 39.57 -20.20 38.78
N ASP A 116 40.07 -19.01 39.14
CA ASP A 116 39.31 -18.04 39.92
C ASP A 116 38.29 -17.29 39.03
N LYS A 117 37.10 -17.00 39.57
CA LYS A 117 36.08 -16.16 38.89
C LYS A 117 36.52 -14.70 38.95
N GLY A 118 36.69 -14.04 37.81
CA GLY A 118 37.02 -12.61 37.75
C GLY A 118 35.78 -11.72 37.67
N ASP A 119 35.55 -10.87 38.67
CA ASP A 119 34.50 -9.84 38.64
C ASP A 119 35.11 -8.40 38.72
N THR A 120 34.87 -7.60 37.66
CA THR A 120 34.78 -6.11 37.52
C THR A 120 36.04 -5.24 37.23
N GLY A 121 35.99 -4.51 36.10
CA GLY A 121 36.87 -3.36 35.79
C GLY A 121 36.35 -2.03 36.37
N ALA A 122 37.10 -0.92 36.15
CA ALA A 122 36.76 0.40 36.69
C ALA A 122 35.38 0.92 36.23
N VAL A 123 34.56 1.40 37.18
CA VAL A 123 33.22 1.93 36.90
C VAL A 123 33.34 3.33 36.27
N PRO A 124 32.76 3.59 35.08
CA PRO A 124 32.96 4.84 34.35
C PRO A 124 32.27 6.06 35.00
N TRP A 125 31.25 5.85 35.84
CA TRP A 125 30.38 6.88 36.39
C TRP A 125 30.20 6.72 37.91
N SER A 126 30.02 7.85 38.61
CA SER A 126 29.62 7.84 40.01
C SER A 126 28.14 7.47 40.14
N SER A 127 27.71 7.07 41.34
CA SER A 127 26.28 7.08 41.68
C SER A 127 25.71 8.48 41.46
N ALA A 128 24.48 8.56 40.95
CA ALA A 128 23.81 9.84 40.71
C ALA A 128 23.43 10.50 42.05
N THR A 129 23.85 11.75 42.25
CA THR A 129 23.53 12.55 43.44
C THR A 129 22.78 13.82 43.07
N ALA A 130 22.05 14.46 43.98
CA ALA A 130 21.49 15.78 43.70
C ALA A 130 22.60 16.81 43.41
N TRP A 131 22.42 17.69 42.42
CA TRP A 131 23.36 18.78 42.19
C TRP A 131 23.28 19.81 43.34
N ALA A 132 24.44 20.31 43.76
CA ALA A 132 24.58 21.35 44.79
C ALA A 132 25.63 22.40 44.37
N THR A 133 25.42 23.66 44.77
CA THR A 133 26.40 24.75 44.63
C THR A 133 27.60 24.54 45.55
N GLY A 134 28.77 25.06 45.18
CA GLY A 134 30.00 24.98 45.97
C GLY A 134 30.58 23.57 46.07
N THR A 135 30.15 22.64 45.21
CA THR A 135 30.58 21.24 45.18
C THR A 135 31.59 21.05 44.06
N ASN A 136 32.69 20.37 44.34
CA ASN A 136 33.69 20.05 43.33
C ASN A 136 33.26 18.81 42.53
N TYR A 137 33.01 18.96 41.23
CA TYR A 137 32.63 17.87 40.34
C TYR A 137 33.79 17.50 39.42
N VAL A 138 33.96 16.20 39.17
CA VAL A 138 35.06 15.65 38.37
C VAL A 138 34.54 15.03 37.07
N ALA A 139 35.31 15.16 36.00
CA ALA A 139 35.02 14.56 34.70
C ALA A 139 35.72 13.19 34.51
N ALA A 140 36.73 12.88 35.33
CA ALA A 140 37.47 11.62 35.27
C ALA A 140 36.66 10.47 35.88
N PRO A 141 36.76 9.24 35.35
CA PRO A 141 36.12 8.05 35.93
C PRO A 141 36.46 7.83 37.41
N PRO A 142 35.47 7.62 38.29
CA PRO A 142 34.04 7.72 38.02
C PRO A 142 33.58 9.18 37.86
N ALA A 143 33.13 9.54 36.64
CA ALA A 143 32.71 10.92 36.36
C ALA A 143 31.48 11.27 37.20
N SER A 144 31.41 12.50 37.71
CA SER A 144 30.30 12.93 38.56
C SER A 144 28.98 12.97 37.78
N ILE A 145 28.01 12.18 38.22
CA ILE A 145 26.64 12.19 37.72
C ILE A 145 25.74 12.93 38.70
N VAL A 146 25.00 13.92 38.21
CA VAL A 146 24.10 14.72 39.04
C VAL A 146 22.66 14.73 38.53
N VAL A 147 21.71 14.76 39.45
CA VAL A 147 20.29 15.04 39.21
C VAL A 147 20.04 16.52 39.48
N HIS A 148 19.55 17.24 38.49
CA HIS A 148 19.25 18.66 38.65
C HIS A 148 18.09 18.89 39.63
N PRO A 149 18.19 19.84 40.57
CA PRO A 149 17.26 19.95 41.69
C PRO A 149 15.82 20.27 41.28
N ILE A 150 15.63 21.01 40.18
CA ILE A 150 14.31 21.46 39.70
C ILE A 150 13.75 20.51 38.65
N ASN A 151 14.29 20.50 37.43
CA ASN A 151 13.78 19.68 36.31
C ASN A 151 14.05 18.16 36.40
N LYS A 152 14.82 17.69 37.40
CA LYS A 152 15.17 16.27 37.63
C LYS A 152 15.91 15.56 36.49
N ASN A 153 16.46 16.30 35.53
CA ASN A 153 17.30 15.71 34.48
C ASN A 153 18.63 15.19 35.06
N LEU A 154 19.18 14.14 34.44
CA LEU A 154 20.50 13.60 34.75
C LEU A 154 21.57 14.22 33.86
N TYR A 155 22.65 14.69 34.48
CA TYR A 155 23.80 15.27 33.80
C TYR A 155 25.10 14.60 34.23
N GLN A 156 26.04 14.46 33.29
CA GLN A 156 27.43 14.10 33.54
C GLN A 156 28.29 15.35 33.56
N CYS A 157 29.18 15.46 34.55
CA CYS A 157 30.24 16.46 34.54
C CYS A 157 31.26 16.10 33.45
N ILE A 158 31.52 17.02 32.52
CA ILE A 158 32.48 16.84 31.42
C ILE A 158 33.71 17.73 31.53
N VAL A 159 33.66 18.78 32.36
CA VAL A 159 34.80 19.63 32.70
C VAL A 159 34.90 19.74 34.21
N PRO A 160 36.01 19.36 34.87
CA PRO A 160 36.15 19.49 36.31
C PRO A 160 35.98 20.94 36.76
N HIS A 161 35.14 21.19 37.77
CA HIS A 161 34.90 22.54 38.28
C HIS A 161 34.32 22.52 39.70
N LEU A 162 34.54 23.61 40.42
CA LEU A 162 33.72 23.98 41.58
C LEU A 162 32.40 24.58 41.08
N SER A 163 31.27 23.98 41.45
CA SER A 163 29.96 24.42 40.97
C SER A 163 29.57 25.79 41.52
N GLY A 164 29.02 26.64 40.66
CA GLY A 164 28.47 27.94 41.05
C GLY A 164 26.96 27.95 40.85
N ASN A 165 26.55 28.49 39.70
CA ASN A 165 25.17 28.45 39.21
C ASN A 165 25.08 27.40 38.09
N PHE A 166 24.17 26.44 38.23
CA PHE A 166 24.00 25.35 37.27
C PHE A 166 23.78 25.84 35.83
N ALA A 167 22.96 26.88 35.63
CA ALA A 167 22.68 27.41 34.30
C ALA A 167 23.92 28.02 33.65
N THR A 168 24.75 28.71 34.42
CA THR A 168 26.03 29.26 33.96
C THR A 168 27.03 28.14 33.65
N ASP A 169 27.09 27.13 34.50
CA ASP A 169 27.97 25.96 34.30
C ASP A 169 27.55 25.13 33.07
N LEU A 170 26.24 24.96 32.84
CA LEU A 170 25.69 24.29 31.67
C LEU A 170 25.96 25.10 30.38
N ALA A 171 25.72 26.41 30.40
CA ALA A 171 26.02 27.30 29.27
C ALA A 171 27.52 27.36 28.94
N ALA A 172 28.39 27.19 29.93
CA ALA A 172 29.83 27.05 29.76
C ALA A 172 30.27 25.65 29.29
N GLY A 173 29.33 24.74 28.99
CA GLY A 173 29.62 23.41 28.47
C GLY A 173 30.24 22.45 29.49
N LYS A 174 30.01 22.66 30.80
CA LYS A 174 30.57 21.80 31.86
C LYS A 174 29.73 20.55 32.15
N TRP A 175 28.51 20.49 31.62
CA TRP A 175 27.53 19.43 31.86
C TRP A 175 27.00 18.86 30.55
N LEU A 176 27.01 17.53 30.43
CA LEU A 176 26.37 16.79 29.34
C LEU A 176 25.05 16.20 29.84
N LEU A 177 23.94 16.47 29.15
CA LEU A 177 22.65 15.84 29.44
C LEU A 177 22.70 14.36 29.07
N LEU A 178 22.50 13.48 30.05
CA LEU A 178 22.45 12.03 29.83
C LEU A 178 21.03 11.52 29.62
N ALA A 179 20.10 12.01 30.44
CA ALA A 179 18.70 11.60 30.39
C ALA A 179 17.78 12.72 30.90
N GLN A 180 16.60 12.82 30.29
CA GLN A 180 15.54 13.71 30.77
C GLN A 180 14.65 12.99 31.77
N SER A 181 14.04 13.77 32.67
CA SER A 181 13.03 13.26 33.59
C SER A 181 11.79 12.74 32.82
N ALA A 182 11.37 11.52 33.12
CA ALA A 182 10.13 10.92 32.63
C ALA A 182 8.93 11.16 33.57
N THR A 183 9.13 11.92 34.65
CA THR A 183 8.04 12.26 35.56
C THR A 183 7.06 13.18 34.85
N GLU A 184 5.77 12.85 34.91
CA GLU A 184 4.70 13.65 34.32
C GLU A 184 4.06 14.55 35.39
N ALA A 185 3.66 15.75 34.97
CA ALA A 185 3.11 16.80 35.82
C ALA A 185 1.59 16.66 36.03
N THR A 186 1.08 17.36 37.04
CA THR A 186 -0.35 17.64 37.21
C THR A 186 -0.59 19.14 37.31
N SER A 187 -1.82 19.59 37.04
CA SER A 187 -2.21 20.99 37.14
C SER A 187 -3.59 21.16 37.76
N ALA A 188 -3.69 22.07 38.72
CA ALA A 188 -4.96 22.46 39.35
C ALA A 188 -5.65 23.65 38.65
N THR A 189 -5.16 24.09 37.48
CA THR A 189 -5.68 25.28 36.80
C THR A 189 -7.06 25.00 36.23
N ALA A 190 -8.06 25.78 36.64
CA ALA A 190 -9.41 25.67 36.12
C ALA A 190 -9.48 26.15 34.67
N LEU A 191 -9.64 25.23 33.71
CA LEU A 191 -9.67 25.52 32.28
C LEU A 191 -10.85 24.83 31.61
N ALA A 192 -11.52 25.55 30.71
CA ALA A 192 -12.58 25.00 29.87
C ALA A 192 -11.98 24.24 28.68
N ILE A 193 -12.53 23.04 28.42
CA ILE A 193 -12.35 22.32 27.17
C ILE A 193 -13.12 23.10 26.09
N GLY A 194 -12.41 23.59 25.06
CA GLY A 194 -12.99 24.43 24.02
C GLY A 194 -12.13 24.47 22.76
N SER A 195 -12.59 25.21 21.76
CA SER A 195 -12.00 25.33 20.41
C SER A 195 -10.47 25.50 20.40
N PRO A 196 -9.79 25.14 19.29
CA PRO A 196 -8.34 25.25 19.17
C PRO A 196 -7.81 26.62 19.62
N GLY A 197 -6.74 26.62 20.42
CA GLY A 197 -6.21 27.84 21.00
C GLY A 197 -5.25 27.60 22.15
N THR A 198 -4.62 28.68 22.61
CA THR A 198 -3.63 28.62 23.69
C THR A 198 -4.28 28.47 25.05
N LYS A 199 -3.83 27.48 25.81
CA LYS A 199 -4.19 27.23 27.22
C LYS A 199 -2.94 27.30 28.07
N VAL A 200 -3.05 27.90 29.25
CA VAL A 200 -1.92 28.09 30.17
C VAL A 200 -2.24 27.36 31.46
N PHE A 201 -1.45 26.35 31.78
CA PHE A 201 -1.56 25.55 32.99
C PHE A 201 -0.43 25.93 33.95
N SER A 202 -0.75 26.16 35.21
CA SER A 202 0.28 26.09 36.25
C SER A 202 0.80 24.66 36.35
N ALA A 203 2.11 24.49 36.53
CA ALA A 203 2.78 23.20 36.63
C ALA A 203 3.86 23.29 37.73
N VAL A 204 3.80 22.39 38.71
CA VAL A 204 4.70 22.42 39.88
C VAL A 204 6.19 22.23 39.47
N THR A 205 7.14 22.61 40.33
CA THR A 205 8.58 22.30 40.14
C THR A 205 8.79 20.79 40.08
N GLY A 206 9.66 20.30 39.18
CA GLY A 206 9.99 18.87 39.13
C GLY A 206 10.13 18.23 37.74
N PHE A 207 9.74 18.93 36.68
CA PHE A 207 9.50 18.32 35.37
C PHE A 207 10.40 18.88 34.26
N ALA A 208 10.52 18.15 33.17
CA ALA A 208 11.35 18.51 32.02
C ALA A 208 10.64 18.15 30.71
N TYR A 209 9.63 18.93 30.34
CA TYR A 209 9.08 18.86 29.00
C TYR A 209 9.96 19.69 28.06
N GLN A 210 10.38 19.12 26.93
CA GLN A 210 11.01 19.90 25.88
C GLN A 210 9.97 20.80 25.22
N ASN A 211 10.36 22.04 24.93
CA ASN A 211 9.52 22.91 24.11
C ASN A 211 9.28 22.27 22.75
N GLY A 212 8.01 22.15 22.37
CA GLY A 212 7.59 21.48 21.14
C GLY A 212 7.08 20.05 21.34
N VAL A 213 7.18 19.46 22.53
CA VAL A 213 6.56 18.14 22.78
C VAL A 213 5.05 18.25 22.75
N ARG A 214 4.40 17.18 22.28
CA ARG A 214 2.95 17.07 22.32
C ARG A 214 2.52 16.41 23.62
N LEU A 215 1.63 17.09 24.35
CA LEU A 215 1.05 16.56 25.58
C LEU A 215 -0.45 16.40 25.44
N ARG A 216 -0.99 15.45 26.19
CA ARG A 216 -2.42 15.36 26.54
C ARG A 216 -2.60 15.81 27.99
N ALA A 217 -3.52 16.73 28.22
CA ALA A 217 -4.05 17.07 29.53
C ALA A 217 -5.42 16.40 29.70
N SER A 218 -5.54 15.42 30.60
CA SER A 218 -6.79 14.71 30.87
C SER A 218 -7.29 15.04 32.27
N SER A 219 -8.58 15.25 32.47
CA SER A 219 -9.14 15.43 33.83
C SER A 219 -8.96 14.14 34.62
N ASN A 220 -8.48 14.25 35.86
CA ASN A 220 -8.25 13.13 36.76
C ASN A 220 -9.58 12.49 37.21
N ALA A 221 -10.58 13.31 37.53
CA ALA A 221 -11.91 12.88 37.91
C ALA A 221 -12.75 12.40 36.70
N SER A 222 -12.40 12.80 35.47
CA SER A 222 -13.11 12.39 34.26
C SER A 222 -12.15 12.18 33.07
N PRO A 223 -11.43 11.05 33.02
CA PRO A 223 -10.32 10.84 32.07
C PRO A 223 -10.68 10.85 30.58
N THR A 224 -11.97 10.73 30.24
CA THR A 224 -12.45 10.85 28.85
C THR A 224 -12.50 12.31 28.37
N ASN A 225 -12.47 13.28 29.28
CA ASN A 225 -12.43 14.71 28.99
C ASN A 225 -10.97 15.17 28.95
N TRP A 226 -10.50 15.59 27.78
CA TRP A 226 -9.08 15.93 27.57
C TRP A 226 -8.86 16.99 26.50
N MET A 227 -7.67 17.61 26.55
CA MET A 227 -7.12 18.50 25.53
C MET A 227 -5.73 18.01 25.13
N GLU A 228 -5.38 18.14 23.86
CA GLU A 228 -4.06 17.85 23.32
C GLU A 228 -3.51 19.02 22.54
N GLY A 229 -2.20 19.18 22.60
CA GLY A 229 -1.53 20.22 21.85
C GLY A 229 -0.02 20.16 21.98
N VAL A 230 0.63 21.04 21.23
CA VAL A 230 2.07 21.29 21.36
C VAL A 230 2.29 22.18 22.57
N CYS A 231 3.26 21.82 23.41
CA CYS A 231 3.53 22.48 24.67
C CYS A 231 4.86 23.20 24.70
N LEU A 232 4.86 24.35 25.37
CA LEU A 232 6.04 25.07 25.85
C LEU A 232 6.04 25.00 27.38
N TYR A 233 7.16 24.59 27.97
CA TYR A 233 7.33 24.50 29.41
C TYR A 233 8.36 25.52 29.90
N ASP A 234 7.92 26.39 30.80
CA ASP A 234 8.80 27.32 31.51
C ASP A 234 9.01 26.82 32.94
N SER A 235 10.20 26.28 33.20
CA SER A 235 10.56 25.75 34.51
C SER A 235 10.77 26.82 35.57
N VAL A 236 11.01 28.08 35.18
CA VAL A 236 11.20 29.21 36.10
C VAL A 236 9.84 29.79 36.49
N ALA A 237 8.97 30.01 35.51
CA ALA A 237 7.61 30.51 35.75
C ALA A 237 6.63 29.43 36.21
N GLN A 238 7.03 28.14 36.18
CA GLN A 238 6.22 27.00 36.60
C GLN A 238 4.92 26.88 35.78
N ILE A 239 5.05 27.01 34.45
CA ILE A 239 3.90 27.07 33.53
C ILE A 239 4.11 26.12 32.34
N ILE A 240 3.03 25.44 31.95
CA ILE A 240 2.90 24.76 30.65
C ILE A 240 1.92 25.57 29.80
N THR A 241 2.40 26.10 28.68
CA THR A 241 1.56 26.72 27.66
C THR A 241 1.31 25.70 26.55
N MET A 242 0.07 25.27 26.38
CA MET A 242 -0.35 24.31 25.37
C MET A 242 -1.12 25.02 24.26
N THR A 243 -0.65 24.92 23.02
CA THR A 243 -1.46 25.28 21.86
C THR A 243 -2.34 24.08 21.52
N VAL A 244 -3.57 24.09 22.01
CA VAL A 244 -4.54 23.02 21.84
C VAL A 244 -5.03 23.00 20.40
N ASP A 245 -4.95 21.84 19.76
CA ASP A 245 -5.46 21.58 18.42
C ASP A 245 -6.46 20.41 18.37
N LYS A 246 -6.55 19.63 19.45
CA LYS A 246 -7.51 18.55 19.63
C LYS A 246 -8.07 18.53 21.04
N ALA A 247 -9.34 18.18 21.16
CA ALA A 247 -10.00 18.05 22.45
C ALA A 247 -11.14 17.04 22.35
N ASN A 248 -11.52 16.47 23.50
CA ASN A 248 -12.71 15.64 23.64
C ASN A 248 -13.45 16.01 24.92
N GLY A 249 -14.78 16.13 24.82
CA GLY A 249 -15.63 16.55 25.91
C GLY A 249 -15.90 18.05 25.98
N VAL A 250 -16.63 18.46 27.02
CA VAL A 250 -17.03 19.85 27.30
C VAL A 250 -17.00 20.10 28.81
N GLY A 251 -16.82 21.35 29.22
CA GLY A 251 -16.82 21.75 30.64
C GLY A 251 -15.48 22.31 31.12
N THR A 252 -15.47 22.79 32.37
CA THR A 252 -14.30 23.38 33.03
C THR A 252 -13.78 22.43 34.11
N PHE A 253 -12.50 22.07 34.03
CA PHE A 253 -11.86 21.15 34.97
C PHE A 253 -10.60 21.80 35.55
N GLY A 254 -10.26 21.43 36.78
CA GLY A 254 -9.13 21.96 37.54
C GLY A 254 -8.27 20.86 38.14
N ASP A 255 -8.19 19.71 37.47
CA ASP A 255 -7.55 18.49 37.96
C ASP A 255 -6.86 17.72 36.81
N TRP A 256 -5.94 18.39 36.11
CA TRP A 256 -5.32 17.86 34.90
C TRP A 256 -4.13 16.95 35.20
N ASN A 257 -4.11 15.77 34.59
CA ASN A 257 -2.94 14.90 34.46
C ASN A 257 -2.34 15.05 33.07
N PHE A 258 -1.02 15.24 32.99
CA PHE A 258 -0.30 15.32 31.72
C PHE A 258 0.28 13.97 31.30
N ASN A 259 0.28 13.72 29.99
CA ASN A 259 0.98 12.59 29.38
C ASN A 259 1.59 13.02 28.06
N ARG A 260 2.81 12.57 27.75
CA ARG A 260 3.40 12.71 26.39
C ARG A 260 2.65 11.83 25.39
N VAL A 261 2.35 12.38 24.22
CA VAL A 261 1.68 11.68 23.12
C VAL A 261 2.45 11.86 21.82
N GLY A 262 2.28 10.94 20.87
CA GLY A 262 2.86 11.04 19.53
C GLY A 262 2.13 12.07 18.68
N GLN A 263 2.85 12.75 17.78
CA GLN A 263 2.22 13.52 16.71
C GLN A 263 1.66 12.53 15.69
N LEU A 264 0.35 12.57 15.46
CA LEU A 264 -0.28 11.76 14.41
C LEU A 264 0.33 12.17 13.07
N GLY A 265 0.87 11.19 12.33
CA GLY A 265 1.40 11.43 10.99
C GLY A 265 0.30 11.95 10.07
N ALA A 266 0.65 12.84 9.15
CA ALA A 266 -0.28 13.31 8.14
C ALA A 266 -0.76 12.10 7.28
N GLY A 267 -2.06 11.79 7.30
CA GLY A 267 -2.65 10.76 6.43
C GLY A 267 -2.98 9.40 7.07
N ASP A 268 -3.16 9.29 8.39
CA ASP A 268 -3.56 8.04 9.04
C ASP A 268 -5.01 7.61 8.65
N LEU A 269 -5.08 6.52 7.89
CA LEU A 269 -6.31 5.88 7.39
C LEU A 269 -7.15 5.22 8.49
N THR A 270 -6.66 5.14 9.73
CA THR A 270 -7.36 4.51 10.86
C THR A 270 -8.13 5.48 11.75
N SER A 271 -8.08 6.78 11.47
CA SER A 271 -8.89 7.78 12.19
C SER A 271 -10.37 7.64 11.84
N SER A 272 -11.25 7.80 12.83
CA SER A 272 -12.68 7.97 12.58
C SER A 272 -12.83 9.21 11.70
N LEU A 273 -13.29 9.04 10.46
CA LEU A 273 -13.34 10.04 9.38
C LEU A 273 -12.16 10.04 8.38
N ASN A 274 -11.54 8.88 8.12
CA ASN A 274 -10.55 8.71 7.05
C ASN A 274 -11.08 9.18 5.67
N LEU A 275 -10.62 10.33 5.18
CA LEU A 275 -11.03 11.07 3.96
C LEU A 275 -12.06 12.20 4.16
N ALA A 276 -12.64 12.40 5.35
CA ALA A 276 -13.50 13.59 5.58
C ALA A 276 -12.67 14.88 5.62
N GLU A 277 -11.46 14.80 6.19
CA GLU A 277 -10.45 15.88 6.26
C GLU A 277 -9.78 16.17 4.92
N LEU A 278 -10.08 15.39 3.88
CA LEU A 278 -9.51 15.65 2.58
C LEU A 278 -10.10 16.94 2.01
N THR A 279 -9.23 17.92 1.83
CA THR A 279 -9.56 19.25 1.30
C THR A 279 -10.18 19.17 -0.10
N ASN A 280 -9.84 18.15 -0.90
CA ASN A 280 -10.38 17.95 -2.24
C ASN A 280 -10.80 16.48 -2.47
N LYS A 281 -12.02 16.15 -2.04
CA LYS A 281 -12.64 14.82 -2.21
C LYS A 281 -12.65 14.34 -3.67
N PRO A 282 -13.01 15.16 -4.67
CA PRO A 282 -12.87 14.79 -6.08
C PRO A 282 -11.45 14.36 -6.48
N ALA A 283 -10.42 15.09 -6.04
CA ALA A 283 -9.04 14.76 -6.38
C ALA A 283 -8.57 13.41 -5.80
N ALA A 284 -9.00 13.02 -4.60
CA ALA A 284 -8.68 11.66 -4.10
C ALA A 284 -9.36 10.55 -4.89
N VAL A 285 -10.61 10.75 -5.31
CA VAL A 285 -11.32 9.75 -6.13
C VAL A 285 -10.54 9.51 -7.44
N VAL A 286 -10.03 10.58 -8.06
CA VAL A 286 -9.15 10.50 -9.23
C VAL A 286 -7.83 9.80 -8.91
N ASN A 287 -7.14 10.17 -7.82
CA ASN A 287 -5.86 9.57 -7.44
C ASN A 287 -5.96 8.08 -7.10
N LEU A 288 -7.12 7.63 -6.59
CA LEU A 288 -7.42 6.21 -6.35
C LEU A 288 -7.76 5.45 -7.65
N GLY A 289 -7.83 6.14 -8.80
CA GLY A 289 -8.09 5.53 -10.11
C GLY A 289 -9.52 5.06 -10.32
N ILE A 290 -10.45 5.44 -9.44
CA ILE A 290 -11.85 4.96 -9.46
C ILE A 290 -12.55 5.32 -10.78
N PRO A 291 -12.41 6.53 -11.36
CA PRO A 291 -13.02 6.83 -12.66
C PRO A 291 -12.52 5.93 -13.79
N GLY A 292 -11.24 5.52 -13.74
CA GLY A 292 -10.64 4.62 -14.73
C GLY A 292 -11.15 3.17 -14.65
N LEU A 293 -11.76 2.77 -13.53
CA LEU A 293 -12.43 1.48 -13.34
C LEU A 293 -13.87 1.49 -13.87
N LEU A 294 -14.53 2.65 -13.92
CA LEU A 294 -15.93 2.82 -14.33
C LEU A 294 -16.06 3.32 -15.77
N ARG A 295 -15.26 2.76 -16.69
CA ARG A 295 -15.27 3.14 -18.10
C ARG A 295 -16.67 2.97 -18.70
N GLY A 296 -17.19 4.05 -19.29
CA GLY A 296 -18.49 4.04 -19.94
C GLY A 296 -19.69 4.03 -19.01
N TYR A 297 -19.53 4.16 -17.68
CA TYR A 297 -20.67 4.24 -16.76
C TYR A 297 -21.56 5.44 -17.11
N GLN A 298 -22.85 5.21 -17.31
CA GLN A 298 -23.84 6.26 -17.56
C GLN A 298 -25.14 5.94 -16.82
N SER A 299 -25.68 6.92 -16.09
CA SER A 299 -26.98 6.82 -15.43
C SER A 299 -27.67 8.19 -15.39
N GLY A 300 -28.98 8.24 -15.59
CA GLY A 300 -29.73 9.50 -15.66
C GLY A 300 -29.36 10.34 -16.89
N LEU A 301 -29.35 11.67 -16.74
CA LEU A 301 -29.10 12.65 -17.81
C LEU A 301 -29.97 12.40 -19.07
N LYS A 302 -31.27 12.17 -18.86
CA LYS A 302 -32.24 11.99 -19.93
C LYS A 302 -32.63 13.36 -20.49
N ILE A 303 -32.77 13.44 -21.81
CA ILE A 303 -33.22 14.65 -22.50
C ILE A 303 -34.75 14.67 -22.56
N SER A 304 -35.34 15.80 -22.26
CA SER A 304 -36.76 16.09 -22.48
C SER A 304 -36.89 17.39 -23.27
N ALA A 305 -37.40 17.30 -24.49
CA ALA A 305 -37.75 18.44 -25.33
C ALA A 305 -39.26 18.37 -25.59
N PRO A 306 -40.08 19.25 -24.96
CA PRO A 306 -41.54 19.12 -25.01
C PRO A 306 -42.18 19.70 -26.29
N GLY A 307 -41.44 20.38 -27.18
CA GLY A 307 -41.98 20.89 -28.45
C GLY A 307 -42.72 22.23 -28.40
N GLY A 308 -43.02 22.76 -27.21
CA GLY A 308 -43.78 24.01 -27.04
C GLY A 308 -42.97 25.21 -26.55
N VAL A 309 -41.68 25.04 -26.27
CA VAL A 309 -40.81 26.07 -25.69
C VAL A 309 -39.42 25.99 -26.31
N ALA A 310 -38.70 27.11 -26.33
CA ALA A 310 -37.32 27.18 -26.84
C ALA A 310 -36.28 26.64 -25.83
N ASN A 311 -36.68 25.67 -25.00
CA ASN A 311 -35.81 25.02 -24.04
C ASN A 311 -35.95 23.48 -24.08
N PHE A 312 -34.93 22.80 -23.57
CA PHE A 312 -34.98 21.39 -23.23
C PHE A 312 -34.43 21.18 -21.82
N THR A 313 -34.77 20.06 -21.20
CA THR A 313 -34.31 19.66 -19.87
C THR A 313 -33.38 18.46 -19.98
N LEU A 314 -32.26 18.51 -19.26
CA LEU A 314 -31.43 17.35 -18.94
C LEU A 314 -31.72 16.95 -17.50
N THR A 315 -32.17 15.72 -17.24
CA THR A 315 -32.43 15.27 -15.86
C THR A 315 -31.12 15.14 -15.06
N ALA A 316 -31.19 15.10 -13.73
CA ALA A 316 -30.04 14.74 -12.91
C ALA A 316 -29.47 13.38 -13.31
N GLY A 317 -28.18 13.17 -13.06
CA GLY A 317 -27.49 11.94 -13.36
C GLY A 317 -25.98 12.07 -13.35
N VAL A 318 -25.32 10.98 -13.71
CA VAL A 318 -23.86 10.83 -13.64
C VAL A 318 -23.35 10.04 -14.83
N VAL A 319 -22.22 10.45 -15.37
CA VAL A 319 -21.59 9.78 -16.50
C VAL A 319 -20.07 9.89 -16.44
N ALA A 320 -19.35 8.87 -16.88
CA ALA A 320 -17.90 8.98 -17.07
C ALA A 320 -17.62 9.98 -18.21
N ASP A 321 -16.59 10.82 -18.07
CA ASP A 321 -16.17 11.65 -19.20
C ASP A 321 -15.70 10.78 -20.37
N ARG A 322 -15.58 11.39 -21.55
CA ARG A 322 -15.19 10.70 -22.78
C ARG A 322 -13.90 9.88 -22.66
N ASN A 323 -12.92 10.38 -21.92
CA ASN A 323 -11.60 9.75 -21.75
C ASN A 323 -11.50 8.91 -20.47
N ALA A 324 -12.59 8.76 -19.71
CA ALA A 324 -12.64 8.05 -18.42
C ALA A 324 -11.59 8.53 -17.40
N THR A 325 -11.30 9.83 -17.41
CA THR A 325 -10.46 10.57 -16.47
C THR A 325 -11.21 10.92 -15.18
N ASP A 326 -12.50 11.29 -15.25
CA ASP A 326 -13.34 11.65 -14.08
C ASP A 326 -14.84 11.37 -14.38
N MET A 327 -15.66 11.45 -13.33
CA MET A 327 -17.11 11.39 -13.42
C MET A 327 -17.72 12.79 -13.54
N ILE A 328 -18.71 12.96 -14.42
CA ILE A 328 -19.51 14.17 -14.58
C ILE A 328 -20.86 13.93 -13.90
N THR A 329 -21.07 14.56 -12.74
CA THR A 329 -22.30 14.43 -11.94
C THR A 329 -23.12 15.71 -11.99
N LEU A 330 -24.27 15.66 -12.65
CA LEU A 330 -25.27 16.71 -12.61
C LEU A 330 -26.25 16.43 -11.47
N ALA A 331 -26.14 17.21 -10.38
CA ALA A 331 -26.89 16.96 -9.14
C ALA A 331 -28.40 17.24 -9.24
N ALA A 332 -28.81 18.14 -10.13
CA ALA A 332 -30.21 18.53 -10.32
C ALA A 332 -30.52 18.70 -11.81
N ALA A 333 -31.79 18.58 -12.18
CA ALA A 333 -32.18 18.79 -13.58
C ALA A 333 -31.79 20.20 -14.07
N LEU A 334 -31.31 20.27 -15.31
CA LEU A 334 -30.80 21.48 -15.94
C LEU A 334 -31.64 21.80 -17.17
N ASN A 335 -32.33 22.94 -17.15
CA ASN A 335 -33.03 23.49 -18.31
C ASN A 335 -32.07 24.38 -19.10
N LYS A 336 -32.02 24.22 -20.43
CA LYS A 336 -31.18 25.05 -21.31
C LYS A 336 -32.00 25.61 -22.47
N THR A 337 -31.71 26.84 -22.86
CA THR A 337 -32.38 27.55 -23.96
C THR A 337 -31.52 27.56 -25.23
N SER A 338 -32.08 27.98 -26.36
CA SER A 338 -31.39 28.07 -27.66
C SER A 338 -30.36 29.19 -27.79
N GLY A 339 -30.14 30.01 -26.76
CA GLY A 339 -29.16 31.09 -26.78
C GLY A 339 -27.70 30.61 -26.75
N ALA A 340 -26.77 31.54 -26.98
CA ALA A 340 -25.34 31.33 -26.76
C ALA A 340 -25.08 30.82 -25.33
N TRP A 341 -24.12 29.91 -25.18
CA TRP A 341 -23.87 29.26 -23.91
C TRP A 341 -23.61 30.27 -22.78
N ALA A 342 -24.28 30.05 -21.64
CA ALA A 342 -23.95 30.66 -20.37
C ALA A 342 -24.18 29.65 -19.24
N ALA A 343 -23.33 29.71 -18.21
CA ALA A 343 -23.32 28.76 -17.11
C ALA A 343 -24.56 28.93 -16.21
N GLY A 344 -25.34 27.87 -16.02
CA GLY A 344 -26.49 27.80 -15.13
C GLY A 344 -27.79 27.32 -15.78
N ASN A 345 -28.81 27.18 -14.93
CA ASN A 345 -30.16 26.74 -15.28
C ASN A 345 -30.98 27.87 -15.94
N GLY A 346 -31.72 27.55 -16.99
CA GLY A 346 -32.54 28.49 -17.76
C GLY A 346 -31.74 29.35 -18.75
N LEU A 347 -30.45 29.07 -18.94
CA LEU A 347 -29.55 29.85 -19.79
C LEU A 347 -29.23 29.14 -21.10
N GLY A 348 -28.60 29.85 -22.04
CA GLY A 348 -28.27 29.33 -23.35
C GLY A 348 -27.27 28.17 -23.30
N CYS A 349 -27.26 27.35 -24.36
CA CYS A 349 -26.39 26.17 -24.47
C CYS A 349 -25.63 26.05 -25.79
N LEU A 350 -25.84 26.95 -26.76
CA LEU A 350 -25.15 26.86 -28.04
C LEU A 350 -23.65 27.10 -27.86
N ASP A 351 -22.83 26.12 -28.28
CA ASP A 351 -21.38 26.14 -28.08
C ASP A 351 -20.68 27.22 -28.91
N THR A 352 -21.11 27.42 -30.16
CA THR A 352 -20.55 28.42 -31.07
C THR A 352 -21.53 28.81 -32.19
N GLY A 353 -21.29 29.96 -32.80
CA GLY A 353 -22.03 30.45 -33.95
C GLY A 353 -23.49 30.84 -33.65
N ALA A 354 -24.32 30.78 -34.68
CA ALA A 354 -25.75 31.10 -34.61
C ALA A 354 -26.60 29.84 -34.71
N MET A 355 -27.69 29.81 -33.93
CA MET A 355 -28.67 28.73 -34.01
C MET A 355 -29.33 28.71 -35.39
N THR A 356 -29.38 27.56 -36.05
CA THR A 356 -30.06 27.37 -37.34
C THR A 356 -30.79 26.03 -37.33
N VAL A 357 -31.73 25.84 -38.25
CA VAL A 357 -32.55 24.61 -38.31
C VAL A 357 -31.65 23.38 -38.42
N GLY A 358 -31.95 22.33 -37.64
CA GLY A 358 -31.25 21.05 -37.71
C GLY A 358 -30.97 20.40 -36.36
N PHE A 359 -30.22 19.29 -36.42
CA PHE A 359 -29.80 18.54 -35.24
C PHE A 359 -28.61 19.19 -34.53
N TYR A 360 -28.66 19.12 -33.21
CA TYR A 360 -27.56 19.45 -32.32
C TYR A 360 -27.35 18.34 -31.29
N HIS A 361 -26.10 17.95 -31.10
CA HIS A 361 -25.65 16.97 -30.12
C HIS A 361 -25.55 17.61 -28.75
N VAL A 362 -26.20 17.01 -27.76
CA VAL A 362 -26.20 17.49 -26.38
C VAL A 362 -25.03 16.87 -25.63
N PHE A 363 -24.21 17.70 -25.00
CA PHE A 363 -23.09 17.27 -24.16
C PHE A 363 -23.29 17.77 -22.74
N VAL A 364 -23.07 16.89 -21.77
CA VAL A 364 -22.83 17.32 -20.39
C VAL A 364 -21.35 17.66 -20.25
N ILE A 365 -21.03 18.77 -19.60
CA ILE A 365 -19.67 19.29 -19.47
C ILE A 365 -19.33 19.54 -18.00
N ARG A 366 -18.05 19.38 -17.65
CA ARG A 366 -17.54 19.66 -16.31
C ARG A 366 -16.30 20.53 -16.35
N ASN A 367 -16.25 21.50 -15.45
CA ASN A 367 -15.03 22.22 -15.11
C ASN A 367 -14.24 21.36 -14.11
N PRO A 368 -13.05 20.84 -14.47
CA PRO A 368 -12.26 20.02 -13.56
C PRO A 368 -11.53 20.84 -12.48
N THR A 369 -11.54 22.17 -12.58
CA THR A 369 -10.91 23.09 -11.62
C THR A 369 -11.94 23.66 -10.63
N GLY A 370 -11.49 24.02 -9.42
CA GLY A 370 -12.36 24.63 -8.40
C GLY A 370 -13.44 23.68 -7.85
N SER A 371 -14.70 24.14 -7.81
CA SER A 371 -15.84 23.43 -7.22
C SER A 371 -16.40 22.28 -8.06
N GLY A 372 -15.86 22.03 -9.27
CA GLY A 372 -16.31 20.92 -10.11
C GLY A 372 -17.65 21.16 -10.82
N SER A 373 -17.96 22.41 -11.20
CA SER A 373 -19.26 22.78 -11.78
C SER A 373 -19.59 21.98 -13.04
N VAL A 374 -20.84 21.52 -13.14
CA VAL A 374 -21.37 20.74 -14.26
C VAL A 374 -22.48 21.52 -14.97
N ASP A 375 -22.43 21.55 -16.29
CA ASP A 375 -23.41 22.22 -17.15
C ASP A 375 -23.64 21.40 -18.44
N ALA A 376 -24.34 21.95 -19.43
CA ALA A 376 -24.52 21.35 -20.74
C ALA A 376 -24.31 22.35 -21.88
N VAL A 377 -23.78 21.85 -22.99
CA VAL A 377 -23.71 22.54 -24.29
C VAL A 377 -24.40 21.71 -25.35
N ILE A 378 -24.84 22.36 -26.42
CA ILE A 378 -25.22 21.71 -27.66
C ILE A 378 -24.24 22.10 -28.76
N SER A 379 -23.91 21.16 -29.63
CA SER A 379 -22.98 21.39 -30.75
C SER A 379 -23.47 20.71 -32.02
N ARG A 380 -23.07 21.26 -33.17
CA ARG A 380 -23.21 20.53 -34.45
C ARG A 380 -22.21 19.39 -34.60
N SER A 381 -21.11 19.44 -33.86
CA SER A 381 -20.14 18.36 -33.86
C SER A 381 -20.59 17.27 -32.90
N ALA A 382 -20.69 16.04 -33.41
CA ALA A 382 -20.94 14.86 -32.59
C ALA A 382 -19.79 14.48 -31.67
N THR A 383 -18.58 14.95 -31.98
CA THR A 383 -17.34 14.45 -31.36
C THR A 383 -16.43 15.53 -30.81
N ALA A 384 -16.60 16.78 -31.22
CA ALA A 384 -15.72 17.89 -30.84
C ALA A 384 -16.54 19.16 -30.60
N PRO A 385 -17.33 19.22 -29.50
CA PRO A 385 -18.00 20.46 -29.11
C PRO A 385 -16.97 21.52 -28.72
N THR A 386 -17.28 22.79 -28.98
CA THR A 386 -16.46 23.89 -28.47
C THR A 386 -16.76 24.09 -26.98
N LEU A 387 -15.79 23.84 -26.10
CA LEU A 387 -16.02 23.95 -24.67
C LEU A 387 -15.86 25.39 -24.18
N PRO A 388 -16.79 25.88 -23.32
CA PRO A 388 -16.64 27.17 -22.67
C PRO A 388 -15.44 27.23 -21.73
N GLY A 389 -14.93 28.44 -21.47
CA GLY A 389 -13.76 28.66 -20.62
C GLY A 389 -13.86 27.95 -19.26
N GLY A 390 -12.83 27.18 -18.92
CA GLY A 390 -12.75 26.39 -17.68
C GLY A 390 -13.36 24.99 -17.77
N TYR A 391 -14.22 24.69 -18.75
CA TYR A 391 -14.76 23.35 -18.97
C TYR A 391 -13.81 22.54 -19.86
N ALA A 392 -13.48 21.32 -19.44
CA ALA A 392 -12.53 20.48 -20.18
C ALA A 392 -12.98 19.01 -20.31
N LEU A 393 -13.93 18.57 -19.47
CA LEU A 393 -14.47 17.21 -19.53
C LEU A 393 -15.87 17.26 -20.12
N PHE A 394 -16.20 16.29 -20.97
CA PHE A 394 -17.52 16.21 -21.60
C PHE A 394 -17.93 14.78 -21.94
N ARG A 395 -19.23 14.57 -22.11
CA ARG A 395 -19.81 13.35 -22.68
C ARG A 395 -21.09 13.67 -23.45
N ARG A 396 -21.28 13.07 -24.64
CA ARG A 396 -22.51 13.19 -25.43
C ARG A 396 -23.64 12.39 -24.77
N ARG A 397 -24.83 12.99 -24.69
CA ARG A 397 -26.01 12.38 -24.04
C ARG A 397 -27.22 12.21 -24.95
N GLY A 398 -27.13 12.65 -26.20
CA GLY A 398 -28.16 12.49 -27.21
C GLY A 398 -28.18 13.69 -28.14
N VAL A 399 -29.34 13.93 -28.74
CA VAL A 399 -29.54 15.04 -29.68
C VAL A 399 -30.86 15.75 -29.42
N VAL A 400 -30.93 17.00 -29.87
CA VAL A 400 -32.14 17.80 -29.98
C VAL A 400 -32.25 18.33 -31.40
N TYR A 401 -33.45 18.62 -31.87
CA TYR A 401 -33.69 19.21 -33.18
C TYR A 401 -34.29 20.60 -33.03
N TRP A 402 -33.63 21.61 -33.59
CA TRP A 402 -34.14 22.97 -33.66
C TRP A 402 -34.94 23.16 -34.96
N ASN A 403 -36.22 23.55 -34.85
CA ASN A 403 -37.07 23.75 -36.03
C ASN A 403 -37.08 25.19 -36.56
N GLY A 404 -36.28 26.10 -35.97
CA GLY A 404 -36.28 27.53 -36.28
C GLY A 404 -36.90 28.39 -35.19
N THR A 405 -37.73 27.82 -34.32
CA THR A 405 -38.46 28.56 -33.27
C THR A 405 -38.38 27.89 -31.89
N VAL A 406 -38.49 26.56 -31.84
CA VAL A 406 -38.45 25.77 -30.62
C VAL A 406 -37.65 24.48 -30.84
N PHE A 407 -37.22 23.85 -29.76
CA PHE A 407 -36.75 22.47 -29.85
C PHE A 407 -37.96 21.57 -30.12
N SER A 408 -37.90 20.78 -31.19
CA SER A 408 -38.98 19.87 -31.55
C SER A 408 -39.16 18.78 -30.51
N GLN A 409 -40.40 18.31 -30.36
CA GLN A 409 -40.69 17.27 -29.40
C GLN A 409 -40.04 15.95 -29.81
N LEU A 410 -39.34 15.32 -28.87
CA LEU A 410 -38.80 13.97 -29.01
C LEU A 410 -39.22 13.15 -27.80
N LEU A 411 -39.79 11.97 -28.05
CA LEU A 411 -40.11 11.00 -27.01
C LEU A 411 -38.86 10.16 -26.75
N VAL A 412 -38.25 10.34 -25.59
CA VAL A 412 -37.02 9.62 -25.21
C VAL A 412 -37.35 8.44 -24.30
N ARG A 413 -36.99 7.23 -24.74
CA ARG A 413 -37.20 5.97 -24.00
C ARG A 413 -35.89 5.19 -23.94
N GLY A 414 -35.18 5.33 -22.82
CA GLY A 414 -33.80 4.85 -22.75
C GLY A 414 -32.93 5.60 -23.76
N ASN A 415 -32.42 4.87 -24.75
CA ASN A 415 -31.59 5.39 -25.83
C ASN A 415 -32.34 5.53 -27.17
N GLU A 416 -33.66 5.34 -27.17
CA GLU A 416 -34.50 5.58 -28.34
C GLU A 416 -35.07 7.00 -28.32
N PHE A 417 -34.98 7.66 -29.46
CA PHE A 417 -35.50 9.00 -29.71
C PHE A 417 -36.56 8.89 -30.80
N ILE A 418 -37.82 9.10 -30.42
CA ILE A 418 -38.97 8.86 -31.30
C ILE A 418 -39.67 10.18 -31.62
N TRP A 419 -39.92 10.40 -32.90
CA TRP A 419 -40.77 11.49 -33.37
C TRP A 419 -42.23 11.20 -32.98
N PRO A 420 -42.95 12.16 -32.37
CA PRO A 420 -44.39 12.02 -32.15
C PRO A 420 -45.18 11.85 -33.46
N GLY A 421 -44.73 12.54 -34.51
CA GLY A 421 -45.27 12.44 -35.87
C GLY A 421 -44.46 11.50 -36.79
N VAL A 422 -44.77 11.55 -38.08
CA VAL A 422 -44.03 10.85 -39.14
C VAL A 422 -43.59 11.87 -40.18
N SER A 423 -42.33 11.82 -40.61
CA SER A 423 -41.84 12.53 -41.79
C SER A 423 -41.45 11.51 -42.87
N ILE A 424 -41.75 11.81 -44.12
CA ILE A 424 -41.29 11.04 -45.28
C ILE A 424 -39.97 11.66 -45.75
N ASP A 425 -38.86 10.97 -45.49
CA ASP A 425 -37.52 11.44 -45.86
C ASP A 425 -37.15 11.04 -47.29
N VAL A 426 -37.72 9.94 -47.81
CA VAL A 426 -37.52 9.48 -49.19
C VAL A 426 -38.87 9.25 -49.85
N ASN A 427 -39.06 9.79 -51.06
CA ASN A 427 -40.25 9.58 -51.88
C ASN A 427 -39.86 9.61 -53.36
N VAL A 428 -39.56 8.44 -53.91
CA VAL A 428 -39.02 8.30 -55.27
C VAL A 428 -39.75 7.20 -56.03
N THR A 429 -39.90 7.36 -57.34
CA THR A 429 -40.59 6.39 -58.22
C THR A 429 -39.64 5.58 -59.10
N ASN A 430 -38.34 5.72 -58.88
CA ASN A 430 -37.28 5.22 -59.76
C ASN A 430 -36.29 4.28 -59.04
N LEU A 431 -36.68 3.64 -57.94
CA LEU A 431 -35.81 2.64 -57.32
C LEU A 431 -35.56 1.50 -58.33
N GLY A 432 -34.28 1.21 -58.54
CA GLY A 432 -33.80 0.29 -59.57
C GLY A 432 -33.17 -0.98 -59.01
N THR A 433 -32.59 -1.76 -59.92
CA THR A 433 -31.82 -2.96 -59.58
C THR A 433 -30.41 -2.65 -59.08
N ALA A 434 -29.91 -1.44 -59.27
CA ALA A 434 -28.65 -0.98 -58.72
C ALA A 434 -28.82 -0.45 -57.28
N LEU A 435 -27.85 -0.72 -56.42
CA LEU A 435 -27.80 -0.17 -55.07
C LEU A 435 -27.75 1.36 -55.12
N THR A 436 -28.66 2.01 -54.41
CA THR A 436 -28.77 3.46 -54.34
C THR A 436 -28.80 3.91 -52.89
N THR A 437 -28.05 4.95 -52.57
CA THR A 437 -27.99 5.53 -51.22
C THR A 437 -28.99 6.68 -51.09
N TYR A 438 -29.68 6.74 -49.96
CA TYR A 438 -30.66 7.77 -49.63
C TYR A 438 -30.36 8.39 -48.27
N SER A 439 -30.34 9.73 -48.21
CA SER A 439 -30.15 10.49 -46.98
C SER A 439 -31.46 10.65 -46.21
N LEU A 440 -31.41 10.46 -44.90
CA LEU A 440 -32.57 10.60 -44.01
C LEU A 440 -32.47 11.92 -43.23
N ALA A 441 -33.23 12.92 -43.66
CA ALA A 441 -33.20 14.25 -43.03
C ALA A 441 -33.72 14.26 -41.58
N SER A 442 -34.51 13.26 -41.18
CA SER A 442 -35.05 13.13 -39.83
C SER A 442 -34.16 12.30 -38.88
N ILE A 443 -32.90 12.08 -39.26
CA ILE A 443 -31.86 11.36 -38.50
C ILE A 443 -30.64 12.28 -38.27
N PRO A 444 -30.02 12.29 -37.08
CA PRO A 444 -28.82 13.09 -36.83
C PRO A 444 -27.60 12.59 -37.62
N THR A 445 -26.76 13.52 -38.08
CA THR A 445 -25.47 13.23 -38.71
C THR A 445 -24.32 13.30 -37.70
N GLY A 446 -23.14 12.80 -38.10
CA GLY A 446 -21.91 12.75 -37.31
C GLY A 446 -21.78 11.49 -36.43
N ILE A 447 -22.79 10.64 -36.40
CA ILE A 447 -22.84 9.38 -35.63
C ILE A 447 -23.56 8.30 -36.44
N GLN A 448 -23.26 7.04 -36.17
CA GLN A 448 -24.09 5.93 -36.63
C GLN A 448 -25.20 5.69 -35.60
N VAL A 449 -26.43 5.58 -36.09
CA VAL A 449 -27.60 5.24 -35.27
C VAL A 449 -28.39 4.15 -35.97
N GLN A 450 -29.20 3.42 -35.21
CA GLN A 450 -30.14 2.49 -35.80
C GLN A 450 -31.46 3.23 -36.06
N ALA A 451 -31.67 3.65 -37.31
CA ALA A 451 -32.89 4.32 -37.73
C ALA A 451 -34.09 3.36 -37.65
N ILE A 452 -35.20 3.85 -37.12
CA ILE A 452 -36.48 3.14 -37.02
C ILE A 452 -37.35 3.67 -38.15
N LEU A 453 -37.62 2.81 -39.12
CA LEU A 453 -38.18 3.19 -40.41
C LEU A 453 -39.46 2.42 -40.71
N THR A 454 -40.44 3.11 -41.27
CA THR A 454 -41.52 2.48 -42.03
C THR A 454 -41.17 2.62 -43.51
N VAL A 455 -40.86 1.51 -44.15
CA VAL A 455 -40.55 1.48 -45.59
C VAL A 455 -41.77 0.98 -46.34
N ILE A 456 -42.12 1.69 -47.40
CA ILE A 456 -43.25 1.37 -48.27
C ILE A 456 -42.69 1.25 -49.70
N GLY A 457 -43.03 0.17 -50.38
CA GLY A 457 -42.61 -0.02 -51.76
C GLY A 457 -43.67 -0.69 -52.60
N TRP A 458 -43.77 -0.30 -53.87
CA TRP A 458 -44.67 -0.93 -54.84
C TRP A 458 -44.12 -0.82 -56.25
N SER A 459 -44.56 -1.71 -57.13
CA SER A 459 -44.17 -1.72 -58.54
C SER A 459 -45.36 -2.10 -59.42
N ALA A 460 -45.32 -1.71 -60.70
CA ALA A 460 -46.25 -2.23 -61.70
C ALA A 460 -45.97 -3.70 -62.07
N THR A 461 -44.76 -4.19 -61.75
CA THR A 461 -44.39 -5.59 -61.92
C THR A 461 -44.77 -6.37 -60.65
N GLN A 462 -45.36 -7.55 -60.80
CA GLN A 462 -45.70 -8.43 -59.66
C GLN A 462 -44.46 -9.13 -59.11
N ASN A 463 -44.53 -9.56 -57.85
CA ASN A 463 -43.47 -10.30 -57.14
C ASN A 463 -42.14 -9.54 -57.08
N VAL A 464 -42.21 -8.21 -56.95
CA VAL A 464 -41.02 -7.35 -56.84
C VAL A 464 -40.57 -7.32 -55.39
N GLN A 465 -39.30 -7.63 -55.18
CA GLN A 465 -38.67 -7.70 -53.87
C GLN A 465 -37.79 -6.48 -53.71
N TRP A 466 -37.82 -5.86 -52.55
CA TRP A 466 -37.03 -4.68 -52.27
C TRP A 466 -36.52 -4.73 -50.85
N TRP A 467 -35.41 -4.05 -50.63
CA TRP A 467 -34.85 -3.94 -49.30
C TRP A 467 -34.18 -2.60 -49.05
N VAL A 468 -34.18 -2.24 -47.78
CA VAL A 468 -33.45 -1.09 -47.24
C VAL A 468 -32.52 -1.63 -46.16
N HIS A 469 -31.24 -1.34 -46.26
CA HIS A 469 -30.22 -1.87 -45.37
C HIS A 469 -29.07 -0.87 -45.16
N ASP A 470 -28.11 -1.26 -44.31
CA ASP A 470 -26.92 -0.49 -44.02
C ASP A 470 -26.08 -0.30 -45.28
N VAL A 471 -25.56 0.91 -45.49
CA VAL A 471 -24.69 1.26 -46.62
C VAL A 471 -23.40 0.42 -46.64
N ALA A 472 -22.93 -0.04 -45.49
CA ALA A 472 -21.74 -0.88 -45.37
C ALA A 472 -21.99 -2.37 -45.70
N MET A 473 -23.25 -2.79 -45.84
CA MET A 473 -23.58 -4.19 -46.14
C MET A 473 -23.24 -4.55 -47.59
N VAL A 474 -22.78 -5.79 -47.81
CA VAL A 474 -22.47 -6.30 -49.15
C VAL A 474 -23.70 -6.26 -50.03
N ASP A 475 -23.55 -5.67 -51.22
CA ASP A 475 -24.65 -5.57 -52.17
C ASP A 475 -25.08 -6.95 -52.69
N THR A 476 -26.33 -7.31 -52.42
CA THR A 476 -26.94 -8.56 -52.89
C THR A 476 -28.29 -8.26 -53.52
N ALA A 477 -28.61 -8.89 -54.66
CA ALA A 477 -29.91 -8.68 -55.28
C ALA A 477 -31.02 -9.33 -54.42
N PRO A 478 -32.07 -8.58 -54.03
CA PRO A 478 -33.15 -9.13 -53.22
C PRO A 478 -33.90 -10.21 -54.01
N ASN A 479 -34.06 -11.38 -53.40
CA ASN A 479 -34.84 -12.47 -53.96
C ASN A 479 -35.42 -13.39 -52.85
N PHE A 480 -36.29 -14.35 -53.19
CA PHE A 480 -36.91 -15.27 -52.22
C PHE A 480 -35.91 -16.15 -51.43
N SER A 481 -34.71 -16.41 -51.97
CA SER A 481 -33.69 -17.22 -51.31
C SER A 481 -32.75 -16.38 -50.43
N ASN A 482 -32.40 -15.17 -50.90
CA ASN A 482 -31.47 -14.28 -50.19
C ASN A 482 -32.17 -13.42 -49.14
N GLY A 483 -33.50 -13.36 -49.18
CA GLY A 483 -34.32 -12.50 -48.34
C GLY A 483 -34.51 -11.09 -48.93
N ALA A 484 -35.52 -10.40 -48.42
CA ALA A 484 -35.84 -9.02 -48.73
C ALA A 484 -36.53 -8.36 -47.52
N THR A 485 -36.55 -7.03 -47.46
CA THR A 485 -37.32 -6.32 -46.42
C THR A 485 -38.82 -6.55 -46.60
N ALA A 486 -39.28 -6.56 -47.84
CA ALA A 486 -40.63 -6.95 -48.20
C ALA A 486 -40.71 -7.41 -49.66
N THR A 487 -41.84 -8.01 -50.02
CA THR A 487 -42.17 -8.45 -51.38
C THR A 487 -43.52 -7.88 -51.77
N GLU A 488 -43.60 -7.17 -52.89
CA GLU A 488 -44.84 -6.70 -53.49
C GLU A 488 -45.45 -7.80 -54.36
N VAL A 489 -46.73 -8.13 -54.16
CA VAL A 489 -47.40 -9.25 -54.86
C VAL A 489 -48.37 -8.76 -55.93
N THR A 490 -48.80 -7.50 -55.88
CA THR A 490 -49.83 -6.95 -56.77
C THR A 490 -49.29 -5.92 -57.76
N ASN A 491 -50.07 -5.55 -58.77
CA ASN A 491 -49.68 -4.56 -59.78
C ASN A 491 -50.14 -3.13 -59.37
N ALA A 492 -49.17 -2.26 -59.10
CA ALA A 492 -49.18 -0.79 -59.12
C ALA A 492 -50.09 0.03 -58.17
N ALA A 493 -51.19 -0.49 -57.63
CA ALA A 493 -52.18 0.36 -56.94
C ALA A 493 -52.03 0.45 -55.42
N MET A 494 -51.39 -0.52 -54.78
CA MET A 494 -51.21 -0.60 -53.33
C MET A 494 -49.77 -1.02 -53.04
N GLY A 495 -49.17 -0.47 -51.98
CA GLY A 495 -47.81 -0.81 -51.59
C GLY A 495 -47.76 -1.54 -50.27
N ASN A 496 -46.94 -2.58 -50.23
CA ASN A 496 -46.60 -3.25 -49.00
C ASN A 496 -45.70 -2.36 -48.12
N PHE A 497 -45.91 -2.45 -46.82
CA PHE A 497 -45.13 -1.73 -45.82
C PHE A 497 -44.44 -2.70 -44.88
N SER A 498 -43.27 -2.30 -44.41
CA SER A 498 -42.48 -3.03 -43.42
C SER A 498 -41.90 -2.03 -42.42
N GLU A 499 -41.98 -2.38 -41.14
CA GLU A 499 -41.26 -1.64 -40.11
C GLU A 499 -39.91 -2.33 -39.87
N ILE A 500 -38.84 -1.57 -40.07
CA ILE A 500 -37.47 -2.08 -39.96
C ILE A 500 -36.61 -1.19 -39.10
N ARG A 501 -35.50 -1.77 -38.64
CA ARG A 501 -34.42 -1.06 -37.97
C ARG A 501 -33.13 -1.25 -38.75
N VAL A 502 -32.53 -0.14 -39.19
CA VAL A 502 -31.36 -0.14 -40.08
C VAL A 502 -30.29 0.79 -39.53
N TRP A 503 -29.04 0.34 -39.46
CA TRP A 503 -27.92 1.20 -39.12
C TRP A 503 -27.63 2.18 -40.25
N THR A 504 -27.47 3.45 -39.92
CA THR A 504 -27.04 4.48 -40.86
C THR A 504 -25.53 4.62 -40.89
N ASP A 505 -25.00 5.15 -41.99
CA ASP A 505 -23.67 5.75 -41.96
C ASP A 505 -23.65 7.05 -41.11
N THR A 506 -22.47 7.66 -40.95
CA THR A 506 -22.33 8.92 -40.21
C THR A 506 -22.96 10.13 -40.92
N ASN A 507 -23.40 9.99 -42.17
CA ASN A 507 -24.07 11.02 -42.94
C ASN A 507 -25.60 10.82 -42.94
N ALA A 508 -26.12 9.96 -42.06
CA ALA A 508 -27.53 9.62 -41.96
C ALA A 508 -28.10 8.94 -43.22
N ASN A 509 -27.28 8.18 -43.95
CA ASN A 509 -27.71 7.48 -45.14
C ASN A 509 -28.08 6.01 -44.86
N VAL A 510 -29.00 5.50 -45.68
CA VAL A 510 -29.30 4.08 -45.87
C VAL A 510 -29.20 3.70 -47.34
N ALA A 511 -29.02 2.41 -47.64
CA ALA A 511 -28.99 1.93 -49.01
C ALA A 511 -30.27 1.15 -49.34
N ALA A 512 -30.74 1.25 -50.58
CA ALA A 512 -31.88 0.50 -51.06
C ALA A 512 -31.71 0.04 -52.51
N ARG A 513 -32.35 -1.08 -52.84
CA ARG A 513 -32.52 -1.59 -54.21
C ARG A 513 -33.75 -2.48 -54.29
N ALA A 514 -34.24 -2.68 -55.51
CA ALA A 514 -35.33 -3.58 -55.85
C ALA A 514 -34.88 -4.67 -56.83
N SER A 515 -35.68 -5.73 -56.98
CA SER A 515 -35.48 -6.76 -58.00
C SER A 515 -35.97 -6.32 -59.40
N ALA A 516 -36.71 -5.21 -59.48
CA ALA A 516 -37.20 -4.63 -60.73
C ALA A 516 -37.01 -3.10 -60.75
N ALA A 517 -36.79 -2.55 -61.95
CA ALA A 517 -36.72 -1.12 -62.17
C ALA A 517 -38.07 -0.42 -61.97
N SER A 518 -38.04 0.91 -61.80
CA SER A 518 -39.23 1.75 -61.61
C SER A 518 -40.09 1.31 -60.42
N THR A 519 -39.45 0.78 -59.39
CA THR A 519 -40.10 0.50 -58.11
C THR A 519 -40.23 1.82 -57.36
N VAL A 520 -41.41 2.08 -56.81
CA VAL A 520 -41.62 3.23 -55.93
C VAL A 520 -41.11 2.87 -54.54
N LEU A 521 -40.38 3.80 -53.93
CA LEU A 521 -39.85 3.69 -52.58
C LEU A 521 -40.26 4.92 -51.78
N ARG A 522 -40.87 4.69 -50.62
CA ARG A 522 -41.04 5.69 -49.58
C ARG A 522 -40.40 5.21 -48.30
N ILE A 523 -39.63 6.09 -47.66
CA ILE A 523 -39.07 5.85 -46.33
C ILE A 523 -39.60 6.92 -45.40
N ALA A 524 -40.40 6.48 -44.44
CA ALA A 524 -40.91 7.30 -43.35
C ALA A 524 -40.07 7.04 -42.09
N THR A 525 -39.47 8.08 -41.55
CA THR A 525 -38.61 7.99 -40.37
C THR A 525 -39.44 8.17 -39.10
N ARG A 526 -39.43 7.17 -38.22
CA ARG A 526 -40.12 7.19 -36.92
C ARG A 526 -39.23 7.69 -35.79
N GLY A 527 -37.93 7.50 -35.91
CA GLY A 527 -36.96 7.83 -34.87
C GLY A 527 -35.68 7.03 -35.04
N TRP A 528 -34.89 6.94 -33.98
CA TRP A 528 -33.65 6.14 -33.97
C TRP A 528 -33.31 5.64 -32.57
N PHE A 529 -32.52 4.57 -32.53
CA PHE A 529 -31.78 4.15 -31.37
C PHE A 529 -30.34 4.65 -31.47
N ASP A 530 -29.85 5.33 -30.43
CA ASP A 530 -28.50 5.88 -30.36
C ASP A 530 -27.68 5.12 -29.29
N PRO A 531 -26.57 4.44 -29.64
CA PRO A 531 -25.77 3.72 -28.67
C PRO A 531 -25.03 4.63 -27.66
N LEU A 532 -24.87 5.93 -27.94
CA LEU A 532 -24.18 6.91 -27.07
C LEU A 532 -22.73 6.52 -26.69
N GLU A 533 -22.05 5.77 -27.57
CA GLU A 533 -20.69 5.28 -27.35
C GLU A 533 -19.60 6.35 -27.59
N VAL A 534 -19.89 7.36 -28.42
CA VAL A 534 -18.93 8.33 -28.99
C VAL A 534 -18.55 9.49 -28.07
#